data_AF-A0A9W9YF55-F1
#
_entry.id   AF-A0A9W9YF55-F1
#
_cell.length_a   1.000
_cell.length_b   1.000
_cell.length_c   1.000
_cell.angle_alpha   90.00
_cell.angle_beta   90.00
_cell.angle_gamma   90.00
#
_symmetry.space_group_name_H-M   'P 1'
#
loop_
_entity.id
_entity.type
_entity.pdbx_description
1 polymer ?
#
loop_
_entity_poly.entity_id
_entity_poly.type
_entity_poly.pdbx_seq_one_letter_code
_entity_poly.pdbx_strand_id
1 'polypeptide(L)'
;MRRLCNDVIEERYGMFNWLFVVPLLHFLSKSSAPFSSHILTSAPSSAKDNSWWGTEELNFRRVRYQGSTSSKNTPALLLNQLIPMFELDPLLKRTFLLALPIRDISKVLKKRKFSLYEVCWTLVRIVEDREARYLSDEEWDSLEDCIKEMNEGAENYDRVEHFSHCEEMTSLAKAALQLLQHMLARYHLPIWKRYRVLCGLFTLLGNSLVLAKRGSSFKKAPEEAGIYIERFKEAFISFHGSLEKQFWSNLLLVKLEDEELQQCLESDVKELLEIRIGQIDHRYVIELFCTLDLRTCHQDVGDCLMSAAFKAVDHLLKEEHIATLSPGLESANLAHWQASGVSRLFGLMLKKYWPEGSDGREPSQDEILRHVFSWKPMAQYFEYFASYKHQCGATLPDDSLVLLASASSLLGDVERRLRNAEIDVKTLRIVDKNREMFLKLHDLLSDVEESPSNDVKTGTSKMSEVSGNRQETSRSMALFLDMRIEELEAFGKEREAVFSFIEMCSVIKSVDVDLDGIKENWRRT
;
A
#
# COMPACT_ATOMS: atom_id res chain seq x y z
N MET A 1 20.17 35.09 -43.05
CA MET A 1 20.33 33.70 -42.56
C MET A 1 19.11 33.19 -41.82
N ARG A 2 18.66 33.87 -40.77
CA ARG A 2 17.47 33.48 -39.99
C ARG A 2 16.22 33.20 -40.83
N ARG A 3 15.87 34.09 -41.77
CA ARG A 3 14.76 33.89 -42.72
C ARG A 3 14.90 32.59 -43.51
N LEU A 4 16.10 32.30 -44.05
CA LEU A 4 16.36 31.06 -44.78
C LEU A 4 16.13 29.81 -43.91
N CYS A 5 16.58 29.80 -42.65
CA CYS A 5 16.33 28.68 -41.75
C CYS A 5 14.82 28.50 -41.51
N ASN A 6 14.09 29.59 -41.24
CA ASN A 6 12.64 29.53 -41.06
C ASN A 6 11.91 29.09 -42.33
N ASP A 7 12.31 29.58 -43.50
CA ASP A 7 11.73 29.17 -44.79
C ASP A 7 11.92 27.66 -45.00
N VAL A 8 13.09 27.10 -44.67
CA VAL A 8 13.32 25.65 -44.75
C VAL A 8 12.49 24.89 -43.70
N ILE A 9 12.44 25.38 -42.46
CA ILE A 9 11.66 24.76 -41.38
C ILE A 9 10.17 24.73 -41.72
N GLU A 10 9.62 25.79 -42.32
CA GLU A 10 8.18 25.87 -42.61
C GLU A 10 7.81 25.18 -43.94
N GLU A 11 8.61 25.40 -45.00
CA GLU A 11 8.25 25.02 -46.38
C GLU A 11 8.89 23.71 -46.88
N ARG A 12 9.88 23.16 -46.16
CA ARG A 12 10.65 21.97 -46.60
C ARG A 12 10.63 20.85 -45.58
N TYR A 13 9.57 20.07 -45.65
CA TYR A 13 9.31 18.96 -44.73
C TYR A 13 10.46 17.94 -44.67
N GLY A 14 10.97 17.70 -43.45
CA GLY A 14 12.02 16.71 -43.20
C GLY A 14 13.41 17.13 -43.66
N MET A 15 13.62 18.36 -44.15
CA MET A 15 14.97 18.81 -44.47
C MET A 15 15.64 19.40 -43.22
N PHE A 16 16.58 18.66 -42.63
CA PHE A 16 17.30 19.10 -41.41
C PHE A 16 18.68 19.69 -41.67
N ASN A 17 19.12 19.77 -42.94
CA ASN A 17 20.44 20.29 -43.32
C ASN A 17 20.64 21.78 -42.99
N TRP A 18 19.57 22.52 -42.68
CA TRP A 18 19.71 23.89 -42.17
C TRP A 18 20.50 23.95 -40.85
N LEU A 19 20.59 22.84 -40.10
CA LEU A 19 21.45 22.72 -38.92
C LEU A 19 22.94 22.97 -39.22
N PHE A 20 23.41 22.68 -40.44
CA PHE A 20 24.79 23.00 -40.86
C PHE A 20 25.05 24.51 -40.95
N VAL A 21 23.99 25.32 -41.06
CA VAL A 21 24.08 26.77 -41.21
C VAL A 21 23.93 27.48 -39.85
N VAL A 22 23.52 26.76 -38.81
CA VAL A 22 23.28 27.32 -37.47
C VAL A 22 24.53 27.95 -36.83
N PRO A 23 25.75 27.38 -36.94
CA PRO A 23 26.94 28.04 -36.39
C PRO A 23 27.19 29.43 -36.99
N LEU A 24 26.94 29.58 -38.29
CA LEU A 24 27.04 30.87 -38.96
C LEU A 24 25.93 31.82 -38.49
N LEU A 25 24.73 31.30 -38.23
CA LEU A 25 23.64 32.09 -37.64
C LEU A 25 24.03 32.61 -36.24
N HIS A 26 24.52 31.74 -35.35
CA HIS A 26 24.93 32.12 -33.99
C HIS A 26 26.08 33.14 -33.97
N PHE A 27 27.04 32.97 -34.88
CA PHE A 27 28.13 33.94 -35.04
C PHE A 27 27.61 35.31 -35.47
N LEU A 28 26.76 35.36 -36.51
CA LEU A 28 26.20 36.61 -37.03
C LEU A 28 25.26 37.31 -36.03
N SER A 29 24.53 36.54 -35.21
CA SER A 29 23.70 37.09 -34.12
C SER A 29 24.49 37.46 -32.87
N LYS A 30 25.80 37.18 -32.83
CA LYS A 30 26.67 37.35 -31.66
C LYS A 30 26.24 36.50 -30.45
N SER A 31 25.48 35.44 -30.69
CA SER A 31 25.04 34.50 -29.64
C SER A 31 26.16 33.53 -29.25
N SER A 32 27.08 33.23 -30.16
CA SER A 32 28.25 32.37 -29.93
C SER A 32 29.41 32.81 -30.82
N ALA A 33 30.64 32.79 -30.29
CA ALA A 33 31.83 33.01 -31.10
C ALA A 33 32.46 31.67 -31.53
N PRO A 34 32.97 31.55 -32.78
CA PRO A 34 33.65 30.36 -33.25
C PRO A 34 34.80 29.95 -32.34
N PHE A 35 34.87 28.66 -31.99
CA PHE A 35 35.87 28.08 -31.10
C PHE A 35 35.94 28.79 -29.73
N SER A 36 34.85 29.41 -29.29
CA SER A 36 34.87 30.10 -28.01
C SER A 36 35.09 29.10 -26.88
N SER A 37 36.06 29.40 -26.03
CA SER A 37 36.29 28.70 -24.76
C SER A 37 35.36 29.21 -23.66
N HIS A 38 34.41 30.10 -23.99
CA HIS A 38 33.41 30.60 -23.06
C HIS A 38 32.57 29.43 -22.57
N ILE A 39 32.63 29.19 -21.27
CA ILE A 39 31.81 28.19 -20.59
C ILE A 39 30.36 28.67 -20.69
N LEU A 40 29.54 27.92 -21.43
CA LEU A 40 28.10 28.16 -21.47
C LEU A 40 27.51 27.91 -20.07
N THR A 41 26.53 28.71 -19.65
CA THR A 41 25.91 28.54 -18.34
C THR A 41 25.29 27.14 -18.21
N SER A 42 25.45 26.51 -17.05
CA SER A 42 24.95 25.16 -16.80
C SER A 42 23.41 25.07 -16.80
N ALA A 43 22.70 26.16 -16.49
CA ALA A 43 21.24 26.20 -16.45
C ALA A 43 20.67 27.39 -17.24
N PRO A 44 19.49 27.24 -17.87
CA PRO A 44 18.76 28.35 -18.46
C PRO A 44 18.08 29.21 -17.38
N SER A 45 17.78 30.47 -17.69
CA SER A 45 17.00 31.35 -16.79
C SER A 45 15.54 30.91 -16.64
N SER A 46 15.01 30.27 -17.68
CA SER A 46 13.71 29.59 -17.71
C SER A 46 13.74 28.56 -18.84
N ALA A 47 12.83 27.56 -18.84
CA ALA A 47 12.78 26.60 -19.94
C ALA A 47 12.60 27.27 -21.32
N LYS A 48 11.92 28.43 -21.37
CA LYS A 48 11.67 29.23 -22.58
C LYS A 48 12.79 30.20 -22.94
N ASP A 49 13.92 30.14 -22.25
CA ASP A 49 15.10 30.97 -22.52
C ASP A 49 15.76 30.58 -23.85
N ASN A 50 15.29 31.19 -24.94
CA ASN A 50 15.77 30.88 -26.28
C ASN A 50 17.26 31.24 -26.47
N SER A 51 17.83 32.12 -25.63
CA SER A 51 19.25 32.47 -25.70
C SER A 51 20.13 31.30 -25.28
N TRP A 52 19.71 30.56 -24.25
CA TRP A 52 20.41 29.36 -23.77
C TRP A 52 20.43 28.23 -24.81
N TRP A 53 19.39 28.17 -25.64
CA TRP A 53 19.23 27.17 -26.70
C TRP A 53 19.80 27.59 -28.06
N GLY A 54 20.11 28.88 -28.26
CA GLY A 54 20.49 29.43 -29.58
C GLY A 54 19.33 29.46 -30.59
N THR A 55 18.09 29.58 -30.13
CA THR A 55 16.89 29.35 -30.97
C THR A 55 16.02 30.57 -31.20
N GLU A 56 16.58 31.76 -30.99
CA GLU A 56 15.87 33.03 -31.19
C GLU A 56 15.12 33.06 -32.53
N GLU A 57 13.79 33.12 -32.45
CA GLU A 57 12.86 33.23 -33.58
C GLU A 57 12.83 32.03 -34.55
N LEU A 58 13.31 30.85 -34.13
CA LEU A 58 13.19 29.60 -34.88
C LEU A 58 12.07 28.72 -34.32
N ASN A 59 11.25 28.14 -35.21
CA ASN A 59 10.10 27.31 -34.80
C ASN A 59 10.49 25.85 -34.51
N PHE A 60 11.16 25.61 -33.38
CA PHE A 60 11.62 24.27 -33.00
C PHE A 60 10.49 23.27 -32.73
N ARG A 61 9.29 23.76 -32.41
CA ARG A 61 8.11 22.91 -32.31
C ARG A 61 7.76 22.27 -33.66
N ARG A 62 7.82 23.04 -34.75
CA ARG A 62 7.63 22.54 -36.12
C ARG A 62 8.73 21.53 -36.49
N VAL A 63 9.99 21.82 -36.16
CA VAL A 63 11.13 20.93 -36.41
C VAL A 63 10.90 19.55 -35.78
N ARG A 64 10.56 19.51 -34.49
CA ARG A 64 10.30 18.26 -33.77
C ARG A 64 9.10 17.52 -34.34
N TYR A 65 8.02 18.23 -34.69
CA TYR A 65 6.86 17.62 -35.33
C TYR A 65 7.25 16.89 -36.63
N GLN A 66 8.04 17.52 -37.50
CA GLN A 66 8.55 16.88 -38.71
C GLN A 66 9.39 15.64 -38.38
N GLY A 67 10.31 15.76 -37.42
CA GLY A 67 11.15 14.66 -36.96
C GLY A 67 10.35 13.49 -36.36
N SER A 68 9.20 13.74 -35.72
CA SER A 68 8.32 12.70 -35.17
C SER A 68 7.53 11.95 -36.23
N THR A 69 7.22 12.57 -37.36
CA THR A 69 6.39 11.92 -38.41
C THR A 69 7.16 10.97 -39.33
N SER A 70 8.48 11.10 -39.43
CA SER A 70 9.31 10.29 -40.32
C SER A 70 10.43 9.61 -39.55
N SER A 71 10.38 8.28 -39.47
CA SER A 71 11.46 7.49 -38.85
C SER A 71 12.74 7.45 -39.69
N LYS A 72 12.62 7.70 -41.00
CA LYS A 72 13.74 7.68 -41.96
C LYS A 72 14.44 9.01 -42.12
N ASN A 73 13.89 10.08 -41.54
CA ASN A 73 14.42 11.41 -41.71
C ASN A 73 14.21 12.23 -40.43
N THR A 74 15.26 12.31 -39.62
CA THR A 74 15.29 12.95 -38.31
C THR A 74 16.64 13.66 -38.13
N PRO A 75 16.70 14.77 -37.35
CA PRO A 75 17.98 15.42 -37.03
C PRO A 75 19.03 14.45 -36.49
N ALA A 76 18.62 13.38 -35.80
CA ALA A 76 19.54 12.39 -35.24
C ALA A 76 20.47 11.76 -36.29
N LEU A 77 20.05 11.65 -37.55
CA LEU A 77 20.87 11.11 -38.64
C LEU A 77 22.06 12.01 -39.01
N LEU A 78 21.97 13.30 -38.68
CA LEU A 78 23.02 14.27 -38.94
C LEU A 78 24.09 14.32 -37.83
N LEU A 79 23.89 13.61 -36.71
CA LEU A 79 24.76 13.71 -35.53
C LEU A 79 26.25 13.55 -35.88
N ASN A 80 26.61 12.48 -36.60
CA ASN A 80 28.02 12.21 -36.93
C ASN A 80 28.66 13.33 -37.76
N GLN A 81 27.88 14.01 -38.60
CA GLN A 81 28.34 15.10 -39.44
C GLN A 81 28.43 16.42 -38.65
N LEU A 82 27.59 16.59 -37.63
CA LEU A 82 27.54 17.79 -36.78
C LEU A 82 28.54 17.76 -35.62
N ILE A 83 29.07 16.59 -35.22
CA ILE A 83 30.04 16.50 -34.11
C ILE A 83 31.21 17.47 -34.25
N PRO A 84 31.92 17.58 -35.39
CA PRO A 84 33.02 18.54 -35.54
C PRO A 84 32.55 20.00 -35.40
N MET A 85 31.29 20.28 -35.76
CA MET A 85 30.71 21.62 -35.66
C MET A 85 30.35 22.01 -34.23
N PHE A 86 30.22 21.04 -33.32
CA PHE A 86 30.03 21.31 -31.90
C PHE A 86 31.28 21.89 -31.22
N GLU A 87 32.48 21.65 -31.78
CA GLU A 87 33.72 22.29 -31.33
C GLU A 87 33.84 23.71 -31.89
N LEU A 88 33.40 23.90 -33.15
CA LEU A 88 33.30 25.22 -33.77
C LEU A 88 32.31 26.12 -33.04
N ASP A 89 31.16 25.57 -32.65
CA ASP A 89 30.09 26.30 -31.97
C ASP A 89 29.48 25.45 -30.84
N PRO A 90 29.89 25.68 -29.59
CA PRO A 90 29.35 24.95 -28.44
C PRO A 90 27.84 25.08 -28.28
N LEU A 91 27.25 26.22 -28.69
CA LEU A 91 25.79 26.47 -28.59
C LEU A 91 24.99 25.55 -29.53
N LEU A 92 25.59 25.13 -30.65
CA LEU A 92 24.99 24.19 -31.59
C LEU A 92 24.59 22.88 -30.92
N LYS A 93 25.31 22.41 -29.89
CA LYS A 93 24.96 21.18 -29.16
C LYS A 93 23.55 21.27 -28.58
N ARG A 94 23.22 22.39 -27.93
CA ARG A 94 21.91 22.64 -27.31
C ARG A 94 20.83 22.82 -28.36
N THR A 95 21.14 23.56 -29.42
CA THR A 95 20.24 23.74 -30.57
C THR A 95 19.91 22.40 -31.23
N PHE A 96 20.91 21.54 -31.42
CA PHE A 96 20.74 20.20 -31.96
C PHE A 96 19.86 19.33 -31.06
N LEU A 97 20.13 19.30 -29.74
CA LEU A 97 19.30 18.56 -28.79
C LEU A 97 17.82 19.00 -28.87
N LEU A 98 17.56 20.31 -28.92
CA LEU A 98 16.20 20.84 -28.99
C LEU A 98 15.47 20.55 -30.32
N ALA A 99 16.23 20.27 -31.39
CA ALA A 99 15.68 19.83 -32.68
C ALA A 99 15.15 18.38 -32.63
N LEU A 100 15.63 17.56 -31.71
CA LEU A 100 15.30 16.13 -31.68
C LEU A 100 13.86 15.88 -31.20
N PRO A 101 13.13 14.94 -31.83
CA PRO A 101 11.94 14.38 -31.22
C PRO A 101 12.33 13.51 -30.01
N ILE A 102 11.42 13.36 -29.03
CA ILE A 102 11.68 12.62 -27.77
C ILE A 102 12.26 11.22 -28.05
N ARG A 103 11.71 10.52 -29.05
CA ARG A 103 12.12 9.17 -29.45
C ARG A 103 13.58 8.99 -29.87
N ASP A 104 14.26 10.08 -30.21
CA ASP A 104 15.65 10.03 -30.65
C ASP A 104 16.64 10.50 -29.58
N ILE A 105 16.16 11.13 -28.50
CA ILE A 105 17.04 11.69 -27.46
C ILE A 105 17.86 10.60 -26.78
N SER A 106 17.23 9.49 -26.35
CA SER A 106 17.96 8.36 -25.73
C SER A 106 19.02 7.77 -26.67
N LYS A 107 18.70 7.65 -27.97
CA LYS A 107 19.64 7.12 -28.99
C LYS A 107 20.87 8.00 -29.15
N VAL A 108 20.68 9.31 -29.06
CA VAL A 108 21.76 10.31 -29.14
C VAL A 108 22.55 10.37 -27.85
N LEU A 109 21.89 10.30 -26.69
CA LEU A 109 22.51 10.27 -25.36
C LEU A 109 23.48 9.08 -25.23
N LYS A 110 23.11 7.90 -25.72
CA LYS A 110 23.96 6.68 -25.78
C LYS A 110 25.31 6.89 -26.47
N LYS A 111 25.45 7.93 -27.30
CA LYS A 111 26.72 8.27 -27.97
C LYS A 111 27.71 9.02 -27.06
N ARG A 112 27.30 9.39 -25.84
CA ARG A 112 28.13 10.07 -24.81
C ARG A 112 28.80 11.35 -25.32
N LYS A 113 28.08 12.11 -26.16
CA LYS A 113 28.52 13.40 -26.71
C LYS A 113 27.85 14.61 -26.06
N PHE A 114 26.87 14.36 -25.20
CA PHE A 114 26.03 15.38 -24.56
C PHE A 114 26.12 15.22 -23.05
N SER A 115 26.08 16.33 -22.33
CA SER A 115 26.00 16.34 -20.88
C SER A 115 24.59 15.93 -20.43
N LEU A 116 24.48 15.31 -19.26
CA LEU A 116 23.19 14.86 -18.72
C LEU A 116 22.25 16.03 -18.46
N TYR A 117 22.77 17.14 -17.93
CA TYR A 117 21.96 18.33 -17.61
C TYR A 117 21.38 18.97 -18.88
N GLU A 118 22.13 19.04 -19.99
CA GLU A 118 21.61 19.57 -21.25
C GLU A 118 20.48 18.71 -21.80
N VAL A 119 20.61 17.38 -21.69
CA VAL A 119 19.55 16.45 -22.11
C VAL A 119 18.32 16.59 -21.22
N CYS A 120 18.49 16.68 -19.90
CA CYS A 120 17.37 16.82 -18.97
C CYS A 120 16.63 18.15 -19.18
N TRP A 121 17.34 19.28 -19.32
CA TRP A 121 16.73 20.56 -19.69
C TRP A 121 16.03 20.52 -21.04
N THR A 122 16.53 19.71 -21.98
CA THR A 122 15.89 19.54 -23.30
C THR A 122 14.54 18.87 -23.14
N LEU A 123 14.47 17.83 -22.30
CA LEU A 123 13.21 17.17 -21.97
C LEU A 123 12.22 18.13 -21.30
N VAL A 124 12.67 18.92 -20.30
CA VAL A 124 11.85 19.97 -19.67
C VAL A 124 11.25 20.89 -20.74
N ARG A 125 12.11 21.46 -21.59
CA ARG A 125 11.69 22.37 -22.66
C ARG A 125 10.70 21.71 -23.60
N ILE A 126 10.96 20.50 -24.08
CA ILE A 126 10.07 19.81 -25.02
C ILE A 126 8.70 19.53 -24.41
N VAL A 127 8.66 19.06 -23.16
CA VAL A 127 7.40 18.71 -22.49
C VAL A 127 6.60 19.95 -22.11
N GLU A 128 7.25 21.07 -21.76
CA GLU A 128 6.59 22.36 -21.52
C GLU A 128 6.01 22.99 -22.78
N ASP A 129 6.73 22.91 -23.90
CA ASP A 129 6.41 23.55 -25.18
C ASP A 129 5.29 22.82 -25.95
N ARG A 130 4.82 21.67 -25.46
CA ARG A 130 3.65 20.98 -26.01
C ARG A 130 2.36 21.72 -25.68
N GLU A 131 1.44 21.75 -26.63
CA GLU A 131 0.04 22.13 -26.37
C GLU A 131 -0.79 20.94 -25.89
N ALA A 132 -0.61 19.78 -26.51
CA ALA A 132 -1.31 18.55 -26.15
C ALA A 132 -0.93 18.09 -24.74
N ARG A 133 -1.92 17.66 -23.94
CA ARG A 133 -1.73 17.07 -22.60
C ARG A 133 -1.54 15.54 -22.66
N TYR A 134 -1.01 15.02 -23.76
CA TYR A 134 -0.72 13.60 -23.91
C TYR A 134 0.62 13.37 -24.62
N LEU A 135 1.32 12.32 -24.19
CA LEU A 135 2.43 11.69 -24.90
C LEU A 135 1.92 10.36 -25.45
N SER A 136 2.38 9.98 -26.63
CA SER A 136 2.13 8.64 -27.16
C SER A 136 2.88 7.58 -26.34
N ASP A 137 2.47 6.31 -26.44
CA ASP A 137 3.16 5.22 -25.73
C ASP A 137 4.63 5.10 -26.16
N GLU A 138 4.94 5.27 -27.46
CA GLU A 138 6.32 5.29 -27.96
C GLU A 138 7.14 6.43 -27.32
N GLU A 139 6.53 7.59 -27.10
CA GLU A 139 7.20 8.72 -26.46
C GLU A 139 7.42 8.50 -24.96
N TRP A 140 6.47 7.83 -24.29
CA TRP A 140 6.66 7.41 -22.89
C TRP A 140 7.77 6.39 -22.75
N ASP A 141 7.80 5.37 -23.60
CA ASP A 141 8.84 4.34 -23.60
C ASP A 141 10.21 4.96 -23.88
N SER A 142 10.27 5.90 -24.84
CA SER A 142 11.50 6.63 -25.16
C SER A 142 11.98 7.55 -24.04
N LEU A 143 11.04 8.14 -23.29
CA LEU A 143 11.36 8.95 -22.13
C LEU A 143 11.89 8.08 -20.98
N GLU A 144 11.25 6.94 -20.72
CA GLU A 144 11.72 5.93 -19.75
C GLU A 144 13.15 5.49 -20.09
N ASP A 145 13.40 5.12 -21.35
CA ASP A 145 14.73 4.78 -21.84
C ASP A 145 15.72 5.93 -21.66
N CYS A 146 15.31 7.18 -21.93
CA CYS A 146 16.20 8.33 -21.76
C CYS A 146 16.58 8.55 -20.29
N ILE A 147 15.62 8.43 -19.37
CA ILE A 147 15.85 8.61 -17.93
C ILE A 147 16.72 7.47 -17.38
N LYS A 148 16.48 6.25 -17.84
CA LYS A 148 17.33 5.10 -17.50
C LYS A 148 18.78 5.35 -17.89
N GLU A 149 19.04 5.77 -19.13
CA GLU A 149 20.39 6.09 -19.61
C GLU A 149 21.02 7.27 -18.86
N MET A 150 20.23 8.27 -18.44
CA MET A 150 20.73 9.35 -17.59
C MET A 150 21.15 8.86 -16.20
N ASN A 151 20.38 7.96 -15.59
CA ASN A 151 20.74 7.36 -14.30
C ASN A 151 22.00 6.50 -14.40
N GLU A 152 22.09 5.61 -15.39
CA GLU A 152 23.29 4.82 -15.67
C GLU A 152 24.50 5.73 -15.97
N GLY A 153 24.26 6.84 -16.66
CA GLY A 153 25.26 7.89 -16.89
C GLY A 153 25.75 8.50 -15.58
N ALA A 154 24.83 8.91 -14.70
CA ALA A 154 25.10 9.55 -13.42
C ALA A 154 25.90 8.66 -12.46
N GLU A 155 25.60 7.36 -12.40
CA GLU A 155 26.37 6.39 -11.60
C GLU A 155 27.84 6.29 -12.03
N ASN A 156 28.14 6.52 -13.31
CA ASN A 156 29.50 6.49 -13.83
C ASN A 156 30.30 7.79 -13.57
N TYR A 157 29.67 8.86 -13.07
CA TYR A 157 30.35 10.13 -12.78
C TYR A 157 31.25 10.07 -11.54
N ASP A 158 31.04 9.10 -10.64
CA ASP A 158 31.77 8.98 -9.37
C ASP A 158 33.28 8.64 -9.53
N ARG A 159 33.77 8.52 -10.78
CA ARG A 159 35.14 8.06 -11.10
C ARG A 159 36.08 9.16 -11.60
N VAL A 160 35.65 10.42 -11.74
CA VAL A 160 36.47 11.51 -12.32
C VAL A 160 36.42 12.78 -11.45
N GLU A 161 37.53 13.12 -10.82
CA GLU A 161 37.67 14.21 -9.83
C GLU A 161 37.80 15.61 -10.48
N HIS A 162 36.75 16.24 -11.01
CA HIS A 162 36.85 17.63 -11.54
C HIS A 162 35.79 18.60 -10.97
N PHE A 163 36.23 19.79 -10.57
CA PHE A 163 35.41 20.87 -9.96
C PHE A 163 34.24 21.37 -10.82
N SER A 164 34.25 21.16 -12.14
CA SER A 164 33.13 21.52 -13.04
C SER A 164 31.85 20.71 -12.78
N HIS A 165 31.95 19.61 -12.02
CA HIS A 165 30.87 18.65 -11.87
C HIS A 165 29.78 19.12 -10.90
N CYS A 166 30.11 19.96 -9.92
CA CYS A 166 29.13 20.45 -8.95
C CYS A 166 28.05 21.32 -9.60
N GLU A 167 28.43 22.24 -10.49
CA GLU A 167 27.50 23.13 -11.18
C GLU A 167 26.60 22.33 -12.15
N GLU A 168 27.19 21.37 -12.88
CA GLU A 168 26.46 20.48 -13.79
C GLU A 168 25.46 19.59 -13.06
N MET A 169 25.84 18.99 -11.92
CA MET A 169 24.96 18.15 -11.12
C MET A 169 23.87 18.95 -10.42
N THR A 170 24.18 20.16 -9.96
CA THR A 170 23.18 21.11 -9.46
C THR A 170 22.17 21.48 -10.56
N SER A 171 22.65 21.70 -11.79
CA SER A 171 21.78 21.96 -12.94
C SER A 171 20.93 20.75 -13.31
N LEU A 172 21.51 19.54 -13.30
CA LEU A 172 20.78 18.30 -13.55
C LEU A 172 19.68 18.07 -12.52
N ALA A 173 19.98 18.27 -11.23
CA ALA A 173 18.98 18.20 -10.16
C ALA A 173 17.83 19.20 -10.38
N LYS A 174 18.15 20.45 -10.74
CA LYS A 174 17.13 21.47 -11.08
C LYS A 174 16.27 21.04 -12.26
N ALA A 175 16.87 20.53 -13.32
CA ALA A 175 16.15 20.05 -14.51
C ALA A 175 15.25 18.85 -14.19
N ALA A 176 15.75 17.86 -13.43
CA ALA A 176 15.01 16.66 -13.04
C ALA A 176 13.80 17.03 -12.17
N LEU A 177 13.98 17.93 -11.21
CA LEU A 177 12.89 18.46 -10.39
C LEU A 177 11.83 19.17 -11.23
N GLN A 178 12.23 20.07 -12.13
CA GLN A 178 11.28 20.80 -12.97
C GLN A 178 10.52 19.86 -13.93
N LEU A 179 11.21 18.86 -14.48
CA LEU A 179 10.59 17.83 -15.32
C LEU A 179 9.56 17.04 -14.51
N LEU A 180 9.92 16.61 -13.30
CA LEU A 180 9.03 15.90 -12.38
C LEU A 180 7.79 16.74 -12.05
N GLN A 181 7.96 17.98 -11.60
CA GLN A 181 6.87 18.89 -11.26
C GLN A 181 5.91 19.10 -12.45
N HIS A 182 6.45 19.33 -13.64
CA HIS A 182 5.64 19.53 -14.84
C HIS A 182 4.92 18.26 -15.29
N MET A 183 5.56 17.09 -15.16
CA MET A 183 4.93 15.80 -15.44
C MET A 183 3.75 15.53 -14.50
N LEU A 184 3.92 15.79 -13.21
CA LEU A 184 2.87 15.63 -12.21
C LEU A 184 1.72 16.61 -12.43
N ALA A 185 2.02 17.89 -12.66
CA ALA A 185 1.00 18.91 -12.86
C ALA A 185 0.19 18.71 -14.15
N ARG A 186 0.85 18.33 -15.25
CA ARG A 186 0.23 18.33 -16.58
C ARG A 186 -0.21 16.96 -17.07
N TYR A 187 0.48 15.91 -16.65
CA TYR A 187 0.22 14.52 -17.07
C TYR A 187 -0.20 13.65 -15.89
N HIS A 188 -0.90 14.24 -14.91
CA HIS A 188 -1.25 13.55 -13.67
C HIS A 188 -1.84 12.16 -13.93
N LEU A 189 -2.87 11.94 -14.77
CA LEU A 189 -3.42 10.59 -14.97
C LEU A 189 -2.47 9.62 -15.72
N PRO A 190 -1.90 9.97 -16.90
CA PRO A 190 -1.06 9.03 -17.63
C PRO A 190 0.24 8.65 -16.90
N ILE A 191 0.80 9.56 -16.11
CA ILE A 191 2.09 9.34 -15.45
C ILE A 191 2.00 8.26 -14.36
N TRP A 192 0.84 8.05 -13.71
CA TRP A 192 0.67 6.95 -12.73
C TRP A 192 0.87 5.57 -13.36
N LYS A 193 0.38 5.38 -14.58
CA LYS A 193 0.59 4.15 -15.36
C LYS A 193 2.04 3.99 -15.83
N ARG A 194 2.85 5.05 -15.72
CA ARG A 194 4.25 5.12 -16.14
C ARG A 194 5.18 5.32 -14.94
N TYR A 195 4.90 4.60 -13.84
CA TYR A 195 5.64 4.71 -12.58
C TYR A 195 7.18 4.63 -12.74
N ARG A 196 7.69 3.88 -13.71
CA ARG A 196 9.14 3.78 -13.97
C ARG A 196 9.78 5.10 -14.37
N VAL A 197 9.06 5.94 -15.11
CA VAL A 197 9.48 7.30 -15.43
C VAL A 197 9.59 8.13 -14.16
N LEU A 198 8.59 8.06 -13.28
CA LEU A 198 8.60 8.79 -11.99
C LEU A 198 9.73 8.32 -11.08
N CYS A 199 9.82 7.02 -10.82
CA CYS A 199 10.89 6.42 -10.01
C CYS A 199 12.26 6.80 -10.59
N GLY A 200 12.44 6.70 -11.91
CA GLY A 200 13.69 7.09 -12.56
C GLY A 200 14.03 8.58 -12.43
N LEU A 201 13.04 9.48 -12.43
CA LEU A 201 13.26 10.91 -12.19
C LEU A 201 13.62 11.18 -10.72
N PHE A 202 13.01 10.47 -9.78
CA PHE A 202 13.37 10.56 -8.36
C PHE A 202 14.78 10.05 -8.11
N THR A 203 15.17 8.91 -8.70
CA THR A 203 16.55 8.41 -8.65
C THR A 203 17.52 9.42 -9.25
N LEU A 204 17.19 10.00 -10.42
CA LEU A 204 18.05 10.96 -11.09
C LEU A 204 18.22 12.24 -10.26
N LEU A 205 17.12 12.74 -9.69
CA LEU A 205 17.13 13.89 -8.79
C LEU A 205 18.00 13.60 -7.55
N GLY A 206 17.75 12.50 -6.85
CA GLY A 206 18.50 12.12 -5.66
C GLY A 206 19.98 11.97 -5.94
N ASN A 207 20.37 11.18 -6.96
CA ASN A 207 21.77 10.98 -7.33
C ASN A 207 22.46 12.29 -7.72
N SER A 208 21.77 13.16 -8.48
CA SER A 208 22.31 14.47 -8.86
C SER A 208 22.54 15.38 -7.64
N LEU A 209 21.64 15.34 -6.66
CA LEU A 209 21.78 16.09 -5.40
C LEU A 209 22.95 15.57 -4.55
N VAL A 210 23.11 14.26 -4.45
CA VAL A 210 24.24 13.63 -3.74
C VAL A 210 25.56 14.03 -4.38
N LEU A 211 25.67 13.93 -5.71
CA LEU A 211 26.88 14.31 -6.44
C LEU A 211 27.17 15.82 -6.32
N ALA A 212 26.14 16.67 -6.36
CA ALA A 212 26.29 18.10 -6.11
C ALA A 212 26.78 18.40 -4.67
N LYS A 213 26.22 17.73 -3.66
CA LYS A 213 26.63 17.84 -2.24
C LYS A 213 28.09 17.42 -2.04
N ARG A 214 28.53 16.32 -2.66
CA ARG A 214 29.94 15.88 -2.62
C ARG A 214 30.88 16.94 -3.23
N GLY A 215 30.47 17.56 -4.33
CA GLY A 215 31.23 18.61 -5.01
C GLY A 215 31.27 19.97 -4.29
N SER A 216 30.34 20.24 -3.37
CA SER A 216 30.21 21.52 -2.66
C SER A 216 30.95 21.62 -1.32
N SER A 217 31.77 20.61 -0.98
CA SER A 217 32.55 20.52 0.29
C SER A 217 33.41 21.76 0.62
N PHE A 218 33.62 22.70 -0.31
CA PHE A 218 34.19 24.02 -0.02
C PHE A 218 33.11 25.11 0.12
N LYS A 219 32.68 25.33 1.38
CA LYS A 219 32.05 26.56 1.93
C LYS A 219 30.60 26.87 1.50
N LYS A 220 29.62 26.12 2.03
CA LYS A 220 28.27 26.55 2.53
C LYS A 220 27.32 25.35 2.51
N ALA A 221 27.27 24.57 3.59
CA ALA A 221 26.70 23.22 3.56
C ALA A 221 25.34 22.98 4.26
N PRO A 222 24.89 23.72 5.31
CA PRO A 222 23.63 23.34 5.98
C PRO A 222 22.36 23.90 5.34
N GLU A 223 22.37 25.15 4.88
CA GLU A 223 21.15 25.84 4.40
C GLU A 223 20.66 25.34 3.02
N GLU A 224 21.56 24.86 2.16
CA GLU A 224 21.20 24.36 0.83
C GLU A 224 20.64 22.93 0.89
N ALA A 225 21.12 22.08 1.82
CA ALA A 225 20.61 20.71 2.03
C ALA A 225 19.11 20.67 2.35
N GLY A 226 18.64 21.60 3.20
CA GLY A 226 17.23 21.74 3.55
C GLY A 226 16.36 22.15 2.36
N ILE A 227 16.87 23.00 1.45
CA ILE A 227 16.16 23.42 0.23
C ILE A 227 15.95 22.24 -0.72
N TYR A 228 16.90 21.30 -0.77
CA TYR A 228 16.80 20.11 -1.62
C TYR A 228 15.76 19.12 -1.11
N ILE A 229 15.72 18.89 0.21
CA ILE A 229 14.71 18.06 0.86
C ILE A 229 13.32 18.71 0.74
N GLU A 230 13.20 20.03 0.98
CA GLU A 230 11.93 20.75 0.81
C GLU A 230 11.43 20.71 -0.63
N ARG A 231 12.30 20.87 -1.64
CA ARG A 231 11.90 20.75 -3.05
C ARG A 231 11.47 19.34 -3.43
N PHE A 232 12.13 18.33 -2.85
CA PHE A 232 11.72 16.94 -2.98
C PHE A 232 10.33 16.75 -2.37
N LYS A 233 10.11 17.23 -1.13
CA LYS A 233 8.82 17.23 -0.42
C LYS A 233 7.72 17.99 -1.16
N GLU A 234 8.00 19.16 -1.74
CA GLU A 234 7.04 19.93 -2.54
C GLU A 234 6.56 19.15 -3.77
N ALA A 235 7.48 18.43 -4.44
CA ALA A 235 7.10 17.53 -5.53
C ALA A 235 6.14 16.46 -4.99
N PHE A 236 6.44 15.89 -3.82
CA PHE A 236 5.65 14.88 -3.09
C PHE A 236 4.26 15.34 -2.62
N ILE A 237 4.13 16.56 -2.10
CA ILE A 237 2.85 17.11 -1.61
C ILE A 237 1.86 17.34 -2.78
N SER A 238 2.38 17.54 -4.00
CA SER A 238 1.52 17.66 -5.20
C SER A 238 0.82 16.35 -5.61
N PHE A 239 1.11 15.19 -4.98
CA PHE A 239 0.61 13.85 -5.34
C PHE A 239 -0.78 13.46 -4.77
N HIS A 240 -1.74 14.38 -4.64
CA HIS A 240 -3.00 14.09 -3.94
C HIS A 240 -4.03 13.16 -4.63
N GLY A 241 -3.68 12.49 -5.74
CA GLY A 241 -4.66 11.90 -6.66
C GLY A 241 -5.04 10.43 -6.46
N SER A 242 -4.08 9.52 -6.22
CA SER A 242 -4.31 8.08 -6.44
C SER A 242 -3.72 7.19 -5.36
N LEU A 243 -4.45 6.12 -5.04
CA LEU A 243 -4.04 5.07 -4.12
C LEU A 243 -3.62 3.80 -4.88
N GLU A 244 -2.98 3.96 -6.04
CA GLU A 244 -2.47 2.82 -6.81
C GLU A 244 -1.33 2.14 -6.05
N LYS A 245 -1.59 0.94 -5.52
CA LYS A 245 -0.64 0.14 -4.72
C LYS A 245 0.75 -0.03 -5.34
N GLN A 246 0.79 -0.20 -6.67
CA GLN A 246 2.04 -0.39 -7.41
C GLN A 246 2.88 0.90 -7.38
N PHE A 247 2.24 2.06 -7.45
CA PHE A 247 2.94 3.34 -7.41
C PHE A 247 3.71 3.51 -6.09
N TRP A 248 3.02 3.40 -4.95
CA TRP A 248 3.63 3.58 -3.63
C TRP A 248 4.71 2.53 -3.35
N SER A 249 4.48 1.29 -3.75
CA SER A 249 5.47 0.22 -3.60
C SER A 249 6.74 0.49 -4.43
N ASN A 250 6.58 0.93 -5.68
CA ASN A 250 7.73 1.23 -6.55
C ASN A 250 8.50 2.48 -6.10
N LEU A 251 7.82 3.42 -5.43
CA LEU A 251 8.47 4.62 -4.92
C LEU A 251 9.34 4.32 -3.70
N LEU A 252 8.89 3.44 -2.80
CA LEU A 252 9.70 2.94 -1.68
C LEU A 252 10.85 2.02 -2.13
N LEU A 253 10.76 1.44 -3.33
CA LEU A 253 11.86 0.67 -3.92
C LEU A 253 12.94 1.55 -4.57
N VAL A 254 12.73 2.87 -4.66
CA VAL A 254 13.78 3.79 -5.11
C VAL A 254 14.92 3.74 -4.11
N LYS A 255 16.12 3.43 -4.61
CA LYS A 255 17.35 3.41 -3.83
C LYS A 255 18.16 4.65 -4.14
N LEU A 256 18.43 5.44 -3.11
CA LEU A 256 19.32 6.59 -3.13
C LEU A 256 20.64 6.22 -2.44
N GLU A 257 21.74 6.81 -2.90
CA GLU A 257 23.06 6.58 -2.29
C GLU A 257 23.25 7.24 -0.93
N ASP A 258 22.50 8.31 -0.63
CA ASP A 258 22.61 9.08 0.61
C ASP A 258 21.52 8.63 1.59
N GLU A 259 21.96 8.17 2.77
CA GLU A 259 21.08 7.62 3.81
C GLU A 259 20.08 8.66 4.35
N GLU A 260 20.46 9.95 4.43
CA GLU A 260 19.58 11.01 4.91
C GLU A 260 18.44 11.26 3.92
N LEU A 261 18.75 11.29 2.61
CA LEU A 261 17.75 11.42 1.55
C LEU A 261 16.87 10.18 1.44
N GLN A 262 17.44 8.98 1.59
CA GLN A 262 16.67 7.73 1.61
C GLN A 262 15.67 7.73 2.77
N GLN A 263 16.11 8.09 3.98
CA GLN A 263 15.23 8.17 5.15
C GLN A 263 14.15 9.24 5.00
N CYS A 264 14.47 10.41 4.43
CA CYS A 264 13.47 11.43 4.12
C CYS A 264 12.42 10.90 3.14
N LEU A 265 12.86 10.29 2.04
CA LEU A 265 11.96 9.69 1.04
C LEU A 265 11.02 8.66 1.68
N GLU A 266 11.55 7.71 2.45
CA GLU A 266 10.75 6.66 3.08
C GLU A 266 9.75 7.24 4.09
N SER A 267 10.20 8.19 4.92
CA SER A 267 9.35 8.84 5.93
C SER A 267 8.23 9.67 5.28
N ASP A 268 8.55 10.50 4.29
CA ASP A 268 7.58 11.37 3.63
C ASP A 268 6.57 10.56 2.80
N VAL A 269 7.03 9.52 2.10
CA VAL A 269 6.16 8.59 1.38
C VAL A 269 5.18 7.93 2.34
N LYS A 270 5.66 7.47 3.50
CA LYS A 270 4.82 6.85 4.52
C LYS A 270 3.80 7.83 5.10
N GLU A 271 4.22 9.03 5.47
CA GLU A 271 3.33 10.06 6.00
C GLU A 271 2.23 10.43 5.00
N LEU A 272 2.58 10.64 3.73
CA LEU A 272 1.61 10.96 2.68
C LEU A 272 0.66 9.79 2.40
N LEU A 273 1.17 8.55 2.42
CA LEU A 273 0.35 7.36 2.29
C LEU A 273 -0.65 7.26 3.45
N GLU A 274 -0.21 7.48 4.70
CA GLU A 274 -1.08 7.48 5.88
C GLU A 274 -2.16 8.57 5.80
N ILE A 275 -1.78 9.80 5.43
CA ILE A 275 -2.73 10.91 5.20
C ILE A 275 -3.75 10.50 4.15
N ARG A 276 -3.30 9.92 3.03
CA ARG A 276 -4.18 9.54 1.93
C ARG A 276 -5.12 8.41 2.32
N ILE A 277 -4.65 7.39 3.01
CA ILE A 277 -5.50 6.31 3.51
C ILE A 277 -6.55 6.87 4.49
N GLY A 278 -6.17 7.83 5.34
CA GLY A 278 -7.10 8.50 6.27
C GLY A 278 -8.20 9.34 5.59
N GLN A 279 -8.04 9.71 4.32
CA GLN A 279 -9.07 10.41 3.54
C GLN A 279 -10.09 9.47 2.87
N ILE A 280 -9.87 8.16 2.94
CA ILE A 280 -10.67 7.16 2.25
C ILE A 280 -11.69 6.56 3.21
N ASP A 281 -12.85 6.18 2.68
CA ASP A 281 -13.89 5.52 3.46
C ASP A 281 -13.38 4.22 4.11
N HIS A 282 -13.73 4.03 5.39
CA HIS A 282 -13.31 2.89 6.20
C HIS A 282 -13.62 1.54 5.52
N ARG A 283 -14.75 1.40 4.82
CA ARG A 283 -15.10 0.14 4.12
C ARG A 283 -14.18 -0.10 2.94
N TYR A 284 -13.85 0.94 2.18
CA TYR A 284 -12.95 0.82 1.05
C TYR A 284 -11.52 0.49 1.49
N VAL A 285 -11.05 1.01 2.63
CA VAL A 285 -9.73 0.65 3.19
C VAL A 285 -9.69 -0.85 3.53
N ILE A 286 -10.75 -1.37 4.15
CA ILE A 286 -10.87 -2.81 4.47
C ILE A 286 -10.89 -3.64 3.20
N GLU A 287 -11.74 -3.30 2.22
CA GLU A 287 -11.84 -4.01 0.93
C GLU A 287 -10.49 -4.02 0.19
N LEU A 288 -9.82 -2.88 0.14
CA LEU A 288 -8.52 -2.75 -0.49
C LEU A 288 -7.47 -3.64 0.19
N PHE A 289 -7.40 -3.63 1.52
CA PHE A 289 -6.46 -4.46 2.26
C PHE A 289 -6.74 -5.95 2.05
N CYS A 290 -8.01 -6.35 2.02
CA CYS A 290 -8.43 -7.74 1.81
C CYS A 290 -8.20 -8.23 0.37
N THR A 291 -8.18 -7.34 -0.62
CA THR A 291 -7.89 -7.65 -2.03
C THR A 291 -6.41 -7.48 -2.39
N LEU A 292 -5.58 -7.07 -1.43
CA LEU A 292 -4.17 -6.78 -1.65
C LEU A 292 -3.32 -8.05 -1.61
N ASP A 293 -2.57 -8.29 -2.67
CA ASP A 293 -1.47 -9.25 -2.65
C ASP A 293 -0.25 -8.65 -1.95
N LEU A 294 -0.14 -8.95 -0.65
CA LEU A 294 0.96 -8.51 0.22
C LEU A 294 2.32 -9.03 -0.24
N ARG A 295 2.40 -10.08 -1.09
CA ARG A 295 3.67 -10.58 -1.63
C ARG A 295 4.23 -9.67 -2.72
N THR A 296 3.36 -8.90 -3.36
CA THR A 296 3.72 -7.99 -4.46
C THR A 296 3.88 -6.54 -4.01
N CYS A 297 3.54 -6.25 -2.75
CA CYS A 297 3.51 -4.91 -2.20
C CYS A 297 4.76 -4.68 -1.32
N HIS A 298 5.25 -3.44 -1.27
CA HIS A 298 6.30 -3.09 -0.32
C HIS A 298 5.79 -3.29 1.11
N GLN A 299 6.65 -3.77 2.01
CA GLN A 299 6.27 -4.12 3.39
C GLN A 299 5.61 -2.94 4.11
N ASP A 300 6.19 -1.73 4.03
CA ASP A 300 5.61 -0.54 4.67
C ASP A 300 4.23 -0.15 4.14
N VAL A 301 3.97 -0.34 2.84
CA VAL A 301 2.63 -0.08 2.27
C VAL A 301 1.64 -1.08 2.83
N GLY A 302 2.04 -2.35 2.90
CA GLY A 302 1.26 -3.41 3.53
C GLY A 302 0.96 -3.10 5.00
N ASP A 303 1.95 -2.62 5.76
CA ASP A 303 1.80 -2.30 7.18
C ASP A 303 0.95 -1.03 7.41
N CYS A 304 1.07 -0.01 6.56
CA CYS A 304 0.20 1.18 6.61
C CYS A 304 -1.27 0.80 6.33
N LEU A 305 -1.51 0.02 5.29
CA LEU A 305 -2.85 -0.46 4.94
C LEU A 305 -3.42 -1.40 6.01
N MET A 306 -2.60 -2.29 6.58
CA MET A 306 -3.00 -3.15 7.68
C MET A 306 -3.39 -2.35 8.92
N SER A 307 -2.56 -1.39 9.32
CA SER A 307 -2.82 -0.50 10.46
C SER A 307 -4.10 0.29 10.26
N ALA A 308 -4.33 0.83 9.06
CA ALA A 308 -5.53 1.58 8.74
C ALA A 308 -6.78 0.69 8.65
N ALA A 309 -6.70 -0.47 8.02
CA ALA A 309 -7.79 -1.44 7.97
C ALA A 309 -8.17 -1.90 9.39
N PHE A 310 -7.18 -2.11 10.26
CA PHE A 310 -7.43 -2.46 11.65
C PHE A 310 -8.14 -1.34 12.43
N LYS A 311 -7.67 -0.09 12.29
CA LYS A 311 -8.35 1.09 12.88
C LYS A 311 -9.77 1.23 12.34
N ALA A 312 -9.98 0.99 11.04
CA ALA A 312 -11.28 1.03 10.40
C ALA A 312 -12.23 -0.02 10.97
N VAL A 313 -11.78 -1.26 11.16
CA VAL A 313 -12.61 -2.30 11.78
C VAL A 313 -12.89 -2.00 13.25
N ASP A 314 -11.87 -1.55 14.01
CA ASP A 314 -12.06 -1.17 15.42
C ASP A 314 -13.11 -0.05 15.59
N HIS A 315 -13.14 0.91 14.65
CA HIS A 315 -14.17 1.95 14.61
C HIS A 315 -15.56 1.36 14.35
N LEU A 316 -15.69 0.50 13.33
CA LEU A 316 -16.98 -0.12 12.95
C LEU A 316 -17.52 -1.07 14.04
N LEU A 317 -16.64 -1.73 14.80
CA LEU A 317 -17.03 -2.58 15.92
C LEU A 317 -17.59 -1.75 17.09
N LYS A 318 -17.04 -0.57 17.35
CA LYS A 318 -17.47 0.34 18.43
C LYS A 318 -18.80 1.02 18.14
N GLU A 319 -19.11 1.31 16.88
CA GLU A 319 -20.36 1.98 16.48
C GLU A 319 -21.57 1.03 16.32
N GLU A 320 -21.49 -0.21 16.81
CA GLU A 320 -22.54 -1.25 16.69
C GLU A 320 -23.00 -1.58 15.24
N HIS A 321 -22.26 -1.15 14.22
CA HIS A 321 -22.57 -1.39 12.80
C HIS A 321 -22.05 -2.73 12.26
N ILE A 322 -21.80 -3.73 13.11
CA ILE A 322 -21.26 -5.06 12.71
C ILE A 322 -22.18 -5.75 11.70
N ALA A 323 -23.50 -5.59 11.84
CA ALA A 323 -24.49 -6.13 10.91
C ALA A 323 -24.37 -5.55 9.48
N THR A 324 -23.67 -4.43 9.30
CA THR A 324 -23.39 -3.87 7.96
C THR A 324 -22.11 -4.39 7.30
N LEU A 325 -21.24 -5.09 8.05
CA LEU A 325 -20.08 -5.78 7.49
C LEU A 325 -20.50 -7.12 6.85
N SER A 326 -21.41 -7.86 7.48
CA SER A 326 -21.90 -9.18 7.01
C SER A 326 -22.40 -9.19 5.55
N PRO A 327 -23.30 -8.29 5.08
CA PRO A 327 -23.76 -8.34 3.69
C PRO A 327 -22.70 -7.89 2.65
N GLY A 328 -21.70 -7.09 3.07
CA GLY A 328 -20.56 -6.73 2.22
C GLY A 328 -19.49 -7.83 2.12
N LEU A 329 -19.42 -8.71 3.13
CA LEU A 329 -18.58 -9.91 3.16
C LEU A 329 -19.23 -11.12 2.46
N GLU A 330 -20.57 -11.14 2.35
CA GLU A 330 -21.34 -12.30 1.85
C GLU A 330 -21.60 -12.33 0.33
N SER A 331 -21.33 -11.26 -0.42
CA SER A 331 -21.69 -11.23 -1.85
C SER A 331 -20.50 -11.39 -2.80
N ALA A 332 -20.42 -12.60 -3.37
CA ALA A 332 -19.87 -12.93 -4.70
C ALA A 332 -18.35 -12.83 -4.97
N ASN A 333 -17.52 -12.27 -4.09
CA ASN A 333 -16.07 -12.16 -4.33
C ASN A 333 -15.13 -13.01 -3.44
N LEU A 334 -15.69 -13.88 -2.59
CA LEU A 334 -14.95 -14.69 -1.61
C LEU A 334 -13.83 -15.58 -2.17
N ALA A 335 -13.90 -16.01 -3.44
CA ALA A 335 -12.86 -16.85 -4.04
C ALA A 335 -11.56 -16.08 -4.38
N HIS A 336 -11.59 -14.73 -4.34
CA HIS A 336 -10.48 -13.87 -4.77
C HIS A 336 -9.81 -13.15 -3.58
N TRP A 337 -10.35 -13.34 -2.38
CA TRP A 337 -9.82 -12.77 -1.15
C TRP A 337 -8.60 -13.61 -0.77
N GLN A 338 -7.42 -13.19 -1.25
CA GLN A 338 -6.19 -13.87 -0.90
C GLN A 338 -6.08 -13.97 0.63
N ALA A 339 -6.00 -15.21 1.11
CA ALA A 339 -6.03 -15.60 2.51
C ALA A 339 -5.12 -14.78 3.45
N SER A 340 -4.06 -14.12 2.96
CA SER A 340 -3.11 -13.43 3.84
C SER A 340 -3.65 -12.14 4.49
N GLY A 341 -4.41 -11.31 3.77
CA GLY A 341 -4.86 -10.01 4.30
C GLY A 341 -5.98 -10.19 5.33
N VAL A 342 -7.02 -10.94 4.94
CA VAL A 342 -8.19 -11.22 5.76
C VAL A 342 -7.80 -12.01 7.01
N SER A 343 -7.07 -13.12 6.89
CA SER A 343 -6.66 -13.91 8.05
C SER A 343 -5.79 -13.12 9.02
N ARG A 344 -4.92 -12.22 8.55
CA ARG A 344 -4.15 -11.32 9.43
C ARG A 344 -5.06 -10.34 10.16
N LEU A 345 -6.03 -9.74 9.48
CA LEU A 345 -6.96 -8.77 10.08
C LEU A 345 -7.81 -9.44 11.17
N PHE A 346 -8.42 -10.59 10.87
CA PHE A 346 -9.18 -11.37 11.84
C PHE A 346 -8.30 -11.91 12.96
N GLY A 347 -7.08 -12.37 12.67
CA GLY A 347 -6.13 -12.80 13.70
C GLY A 347 -5.76 -11.69 14.69
N LEU A 348 -5.51 -10.48 14.18
CA LEU A 348 -5.23 -9.30 15.01
C LEU A 348 -6.44 -8.87 15.84
N MET A 349 -7.65 -8.93 15.27
CA MET A 349 -8.87 -8.63 16.00
C MET A 349 -9.08 -9.61 17.14
N LEU A 350 -9.00 -10.92 16.85
CA LEU A 350 -9.14 -11.96 17.86
C LEU A 350 -8.14 -11.76 19.00
N LYS A 351 -6.86 -11.51 18.68
CA LYS A 351 -5.83 -11.24 19.68
C LYS A 351 -6.11 -9.99 20.51
N LYS A 352 -6.54 -8.87 19.90
CA LYS A 352 -6.78 -7.61 20.63
C LYS A 352 -7.97 -7.68 21.58
N TYR A 353 -9.04 -8.38 21.18
CA TYR A 353 -10.25 -8.46 21.99
C TYR A 353 -10.29 -9.69 22.90
N TRP A 354 -9.31 -10.60 22.80
CA TRP A 354 -9.20 -11.75 23.69
C TRP A 354 -9.09 -11.28 25.15
N PRO A 355 -9.77 -11.93 26.10
CA PRO A 355 -9.72 -11.52 27.49
C PRO A 355 -8.31 -11.71 28.06
N GLU A 356 -7.82 -10.68 28.76
CA GLU A 356 -6.68 -10.78 29.65
C GLU A 356 -7.20 -11.19 31.04
N GLY A 357 -6.52 -12.11 31.73
CA GLY A 357 -6.91 -12.51 33.08
C GLY A 357 -6.78 -11.33 34.06
N SER A 358 -7.60 -11.34 35.11
CA SER A 358 -7.77 -10.22 36.06
C SER A 358 -6.49 -9.68 36.74
N ASP A 359 -5.37 -10.41 36.66
CA ASP A 359 -4.05 -10.02 37.22
C ASP A 359 -2.91 -10.00 36.17
N GLY A 360 -3.22 -9.90 34.87
CA GLY A 360 -2.23 -10.04 33.79
C GLY A 360 -1.74 -11.48 33.60
N ARG A 361 -2.47 -12.45 34.15
CA ARG A 361 -2.27 -13.90 33.98
C ARG A 361 -3.15 -14.44 32.86
N GLU A 362 -2.99 -15.71 32.51
CA GLU A 362 -3.90 -16.38 31.57
C GLU A 362 -5.36 -16.29 32.07
N PRO A 363 -6.31 -15.99 31.16
CA PRO A 363 -7.71 -15.89 31.53
C PRO A 363 -8.24 -17.24 32.00
N SER A 364 -9.06 -17.22 33.04
CA SER A 364 -9.78 -18.41 33.50
C SER A 364 -10.78 -18.88 32.43
N GLN A 365 -11.11 -20.17 32.46
CA GLN A 365 -12.11 -20.75 31.55
C GLN A 365 -13.44 -19.97 31.57
N ASP A 366 -13.90 -19.53 32.74
CA ASP A 366 -15.13 -18.73 32.86
C ASP A 366 -15.03 -17.36 32.17
N GLU A 367 -13.86 -16.72 32.19
CA GLU A 367 -13.63 -15.43 31.53
C GLU A 367 -13.63 -15.58 30.02
N ILE A 368 -12.97 -16.62 29.51
CA ILE A 368 -13.02 -17.00 28.09
C ILE A 368 -14.46 -17.28 27.69
N LEU A 369 -15.21 -18.05 28.48
CA LEU A 369 -16.60 -18.40 28.17
C LEU A 369 -17.51 -17.17 28.13
N ARG A 370 -17.38 -16.25 29.09
CA ARG A 370 -18.11 -14.98 29.07
C ARG A 370 -17.75 -14.15 27.84
N HIS A 371 -16.48 -14.11 27.45
CA HIS A 371 -16.07 -13.42 26.23
C HIS A 371 -16.67 -14.06 24.97
N VAL A 372 -16.57 -15.39 24.83
CA VAL A 372 -17.15 -16.17 23.73
C VAL A 372 -18.64 -15.87 23.53
N PHE A 373 -19.40 -15.72 24.62
CA PHE A 373 -20.83 -15.42 24.54
C PHE A 373 -21.16 -13.94 24.33
N SER A 374 -20.35 -13.03 24.85
CA SER A 374 -20.63 -11.57 24.79
C SER A 374 -20.03 -10.89 23.56
N TRP A 375 -18.98 -11.46 22.96
CA TRP A 375 -18.33 -10.90 21.79
C TRP A 375 -19.11 -11.21 20.52
N LYS A 376 -19.88 -10.22 20.05
CA LYS A 376 -20.78 -10.33 18.89
C LYS A 376 -20.15 -11.03 17.66
N PRO A 377 -18.87 -10.77 17.28
CA PRO A 377 -18.23 -11.44 16.14
C PRO A 377 -17.98 -12.95 16.29
N MET A 378 -18.05 -13.51 17.50
CA MET A 378 -17.58 -14.87 17.77
C MET A 378 -18.29 -15.93 16.91
N ALA A 379 -19.60 -15.78 16.69
CA ALA A 379 -20.37 -16.68 15.83
C ALA A 379 -19.84 -16.69 14.38
N GLN A 380 -19.48 -15.51 13.84
CA GLN A 380 -18.91 -15.40 12.50
C GLN A 380 -17.50 -16.02 12.42
N TYR A 381 -16.71 -15.96 13.50
CA TYR A 381 -15.42 -16.67 13.54
C TYR A 381 -15.59 -18.18 13.44
N PHE A 382 -16.54 -18.77 14.16
CA PHE A 382 -16.82 -20.20 14.06
C PHE A 382 -17.38 -20.59 12.68
N GLU A 383 -18.31 -19.80 12.15
CA GLU A 383 -18.86 -20.03 10.81
C GLU A 383 -17.78 -19.98 9.72
N TYR A 384 -16.86 -19.03 9.81
CA TYR A 384 -15.85 -18.79 8.78
C TYR A 384 -14.59 -19.68 8.91
N PHE A 385 -14.12 -19.93 10.13
CA PHE A 385 -12.83 -20.62 10.37
C PHE A 385 -12.95 -22.00 11.01
N ALA A 386 -14.06 -22.34 11.68
CA ALA A 386 -14.26 -23.67 12.27
C ALA A 386 -15.07 -24.61 11.36
N SER A 387 -15.88 -24.08 10.44
CA SER A 387 -16.63 -24.88 9.47
C SER A 387 -15.76 -25.27 8.27
N TYR A 388 -15.45 -26.56 8.12
CA TYR A 388 -14.79 -27.12 6.92
C TYR A 388 -15.62 -26.94 5.63
N LYS A 389 -16.85 -26.41 5.70
CA LYS A 389 -17.75 -26.21 4.55
C LYS A 389 -17.24 -25.17 3.55
N HIS A 390 -16.34 -24.28 3.96
CA HIS A 390 -15.74 -23.32 3.04
C HIS A 390 -14.38 -23.86 2.57
N GLN A 391 -14.32 -24.29 1.30
CA GLN A 391 -13.08 -24.51 0.53
C GLN A 391 -12.27 -23.21 0.32
N CYS A 392 -12.43 -22.21 1.19
CA CYS A 392 -11.67 -20.98 1.17
C CYS A 392 -10.37 -21.29 1.91
N GLY A 393 -9.22 -21.31 1.22
CA GLY A 393 -7.91 -21.64 1.77
C GLY A 393 -7.36 -20.63 2.79
N ALA A 394 -8.22 -19.91 3.52
CA ALA A 394 -7.89 -18.92 4.52
C ALA A 394 -7.83 -19.55 5.92
N THR A 395 -6.63 -19.89 6.37
CA THR A 395 -6.36 -20.25 7.76
C THR A 395 -5.95 -19.01 8.55
N LEU A 396 -6.43 -18.88 9.78
CA LEU A 396 -5.91 -17.87 10.72
C LEU A 396 -4.41 -18.12 10.97
N PRO A 397 -3.64 -17.11 11.40
CA PRO A 397 -2.28 -17.32 11.91
C PRO A 397 -2.27 -18.30 13.08
N ASP A 398 -1.21 -19.10 13.23
CA ASP A 398 -1.12 -20.19 14.21
C ASP A 398 -1.51 -19.76 15.64
N ASP A 399 -0.95 -18.66 16.15
CA ASP A 399 -1.28 -18.16 17.48
C ASP A 399 -2.79 -17.83 17.64
N SER A 400 -3.42 -17.30 16.58
CA SER A 400 -4.85 -16.96 16.59
C SER A 400 -5.72 -18.20 16.42
N LEU A 401 -5.25 -19.23 15.70
CA LEU A 401 -5.88 -20.54 15.66
C LEU A 401 -5.91 -21.20 17.03
N VAL A 402 -4.85 -21.06 17.83
CA VAL A 402 -4.81 -21.59 19.21
C VAL A 402 -5.91 -20.96 20.07
N LEU A 403 -6.16 -19.66 19.93
CA LEU A 403 -7.24 -18.99 20.67
C LEU A 403 -8.62 -19.51 20.25
N LEU A 404 -8.87 -19.65 18.94
CA LEU A 404 -10.14 -20.18 18.45
C LEU A 404 -10.34 -21.66 18.80
N ALA A 405 -9.28 -22.46 18.76
CA ALA A 405 -9.28 -23.85 19.20
C ALA A 405 -9.55 -23.96 20.71
N SER A 406 -8.99 -23.07 21.52
CA SER A 406 -9.28 -22.97 22.95
C SER A 406 -10.76 -22.67 23.21
N ALA A 407 -11.35 -21.71 22.49
CA ALA A 407 -12.79 -21.43 22.56
C ALA A 407 -13.64 -22.64 22.13
N SER A 408 -13.26 -23.33 21.05
CA SER A 408 -13.94 -24.52 20.54
C SER A 408 -13.92 -25.65 21.59
N SER A 409 -12.74 -25.95 22.12
CA SER A 409 -12.53 -26.99 23.14
C SER A 409 -13.32 -26.70 24.41
N LEU A 410 -13.36 -25.43 24.83
CA LEU A 410 -14.11 -25.01 26.01
C LEU A 410 -15.62 -25.20 25.83
N LEU A 411 -16.16 -24.87 24.64
CA LEU A 411 -17.57 -25.12 24.32
C LEU A 411 -17.89 -26.62 24.30
N GLY A 412 -17.01 -27.44 23.71
CA GLY A 412 -17.14 -28.90 23.72
C GLY A 412 -17.09 -29.50 25.13
N ASP A 413 -16.23 -28.97 26.01
CA ASP A 413 -16.17 -29.38 27.41
C ASP A 413 -17.44 -29.00 28.18
N VAL A 414 -18.00 -27.81 27.94
CA VAL A 414 -19.28 -27.39 28.53
C VAL A 414 -20.41 -28.32 28.11
N GLU A 415 -20.50 -28.65 26.82
CA GLU A 415 -21.48 -29.60 26.30
C GLU A 415 -21.35 -30.97 27.00
N ARG A 416 -20.14 -31.53 27.02
CA ARG A 416 -19.87 -32.84 27.66
C ARG A 416 -20.31 -32.84 29.12
N ARG A 417 -19.99 -31.77 29.86
CA ARG A 417 -20.33 -31.64 31.28
C ARG A 417 -21.83 -31.45 31.51
N LEU A 418 -22.55 -30.80 30.60
CA LEU A 418 -24.01 -30.70 30.64
C LEU A 418 -24.67 -32.07 30.45
N ARG A 419 -24.20 -32.85 29.48
CA ARG A 419 -24.68 -34.22 29.21
C ARG A 419 -24.43 -35.15 30.40
N ASN A 420 -23.24 -35.07 31.00
CA ASN A 420 -22.81 -35.96 32.09
C ASN A 420 -23.22 -35.51 33.50
N ALA A 421 -23.91 -34.38 33.65
CA ALA A 421 -24.25 -33.78 34.96
C ALA A 421 -23.04 -33.35 35.80
N GLU A 422 -21.90 -33.04 35.17
CA GLU A 422 -20.64 -32.66 35.84
C GLU A 422 -20.35 -31.15 35.75
N ILE A 423 -21.29 -30.37 35.19
CA ILE A 423 -21.13 -28.92 35.06
C ILE A 423 -21.17 -28.24 36.44
N ASP A 424 -20.27 -27.29 36.67
CA ASP A 424 -20.28 -26.52 37.90
C ASP A 424 -21.35 -25.42 37.85
N VAL A 425 -21.90 -25.08 39.01
CA VAL A 425 -22.99 -24.11 39.13
C VAL A 425 -22.62 -22.74 38.55
N LYS A 426 -21.35 -22.34 38.62
CA LYS A 426 -20.88 -21.05 38.12
C LYS A 426 -20.90 -20.99 36.59
N THR A 427 -20.37 -22.02 35.93
CA THR A 427 -20.40 -22.20 34.48
C THR A 427 -21.84 -22.36 33.98
N LEU A 428 -22.66 -23.17 34.64
CA LEU A 428 -24.07 -23.36 34.28
C LEU A 428 -24.83 -22.04 34.28
N ARG A 429 -24.62 -21.17 35.29
CA ARG A 429 -25.19 -19.82 35.33
C ARG A 429 -24.69 -18.89 34.22
N ILE A 430 -23.45 -19.07 33.73
CA ILE A 430 -22.92 -18.29 32.61
C ILE A 430 -23.61 -18.72 31.31
N VAL A 431 -23.75 -20.03 31.10
CA VAL A 431 -24.40 -20.62 29.93
C VAL A 431 -25.88 -20.23 29.88
N ASP A 432 -26.59 -20.37 31.00
CA ASP A 432 -28.02 -20.02 31.10
C ASP A 432 -28.27 -18.54 30.75
N LYS A 433 -27.48 -17.62 31.33
CA LYS A 433 -27.55 -16.18 30.99
C LYS A 433 -27.32 -15.88 29.52
N ASN A 434 -26.65 -16.75 28.78
CA ASN A 434 -26.32 -16.58 27.38
C ASN A 434 -26.91 -17.70 26.50
N ARG A 435 -28.05 -18.26 26.91
CA ARG A 435 -28.68 -19.44 26.31
C ARG A 435 -28.74 -19.40 24.78
N GLU A 436 -29.26 -18.32 24.21
CA GLU A 436 -29.43 -18.19 22.76
C GLU A 436 -28.09 -18.24 22.02
N MET A 437 -27.08 -17.55 22.53
CA MET A 437 -25.74 -17.55 21.93
C MET A 437 -25.09 -18.92 22.08
N PHE A 438 -25.19 -19.55 23.25
CA PHE A 438 -24.65 -20.89 23.47
C PHE A 438 -25.22 -21.92 22.48
N LEU A 439 -26.55 -21.96 22.32
CA LEU A 439 -27.21 -22.87 21.37
C LEU A 439 -26.79 -22.57 19.93
N LYS A 440 -26.73 -21.29 19.55
CA LYS A 440 -26.24 -20.89 18.22
C LYS A 440 -24.81 -21.35 17.95
N LEU A 441 -23.90 -21.17 18.91
CA LEU A 441 -22.50 -21.57 18.77
C LEU A 441 -22.34 -23.08 18.75
N HIS A 442 -23.11 -23.81 19.57
CA HIS A 442 -23.13 -25.27 19.55
C HIS A 442 -23.59 -25.80 18.19
N ASP A 443 -24.65 -25.26 17.61
CA ASP A 443 -25.14 -25.66 16.28
C ASP A 443 -24.06 -25.48 15.19
N LEU A 444 -23.26 -24.41 15.28
CA LEU A 444 -22.15 -24.16 14.35
C LEU A 444 -21.01 -25.17 14.48
N LEU A 445 -20.75 -25.68 15.69
CA LEU A 445 -19.67 -26.64 15.97
C LEU A 445 -20.09 -28.09 15.73
N SER A 446 -21.33 -28.47 16.02
CA SER A 446 -21.86 -29.82 15.78
C SER A 446 -21.88 -30.20 14.29
N ASP A 447 -21.98 -29.20 13.41
CA ASP A 447 -21.88 -29.34 11.96
C ASP A 447 -20.48 -29.80 11.47
N VAL A 448 -19.46 -29.78 12.33
CA VAL A 448 -18.04 -30.05 12.01
C VAL A 448 -17.63 -31.50 12.28
N GLU A 449 -18.28 -32.18 13.24
CA GLU A 449 -17.91 -33.54 13.67
C GLU A 449 -18.58 -34.65 12.83
N GLU A 450 -19.68 -34.37 12.12
CA GLU A 450 -20.40 -35.33 11.29
C GLU A 450 -19.97 -35.30 9.80
N SER A 451 -18.80 -35.84 9.46
CA SER A 451 -18.51 -36.41 8.12
C SER A 451 -17.33 -37.40 8.14
N PRO A 452 -17.40 -38.52 7.40
CA PRO A 452 -17.09 -39.82 7.98
C PRO A 452 -15.78 -40.46 7.51
N SER A 453 -15.33 -41.39 8.34
CA SER A 453 -14.44 -42.50 8.00
C SER A 453 -14.82 -43.17 6.69
N ASN A 454 -13.79 -43.44 5.87
CA ASN A 454 -13.87 -44.26 4.67
C ASN A 454 -14.42 -45.65 5.01
N ASP A 455 -15.63 -45.97 4.53
CA ASP A 455 -15.98 -47.35 4.24
C ASP A 455 -16.98 -47.48 3.09
N VAL A 456 -16.87 -48.61 2.41
CA VAL A 456 -17.20 -48.86 1.01
C VAL A 456 -18.71 -48.90 0.71
N LYS A 457 -19.05 -48.31 -0.44
CA LYS A 457 -20.35 -48.32 -1.14
C LYS A 457 -21.10 -49.66 -1.09
N THR A 458 -22.41 -49.59 -0.85
CA THR A 458 -23.43 -50.22 -1.72
C THR A 458 -24.72 -49.44 -1.61
N GLY A 459 -25.27 -49.03 -2.76
CA GLY A 459 -26.34 -48.04 -2.83
C GLY A 459 -27.74 -48.62 -2.75
N THR A 460 -28.69 -47.79 -2.32
CA THR A 460 -29.98 -47.64 -3.01
C THR A 460 -30.59 -46.28 -2.64
N SER A 461 -31.11 -45.62 -3.66
CA SER A 461 -31.86 -44.36 -3.66
C SER A 461 -32.88 -44.21 -2.53
N LYS A 462 -32.88 -43.06 -1.84
CA LYS A 462 -34.08 -42.32 -1.39
C LYS A 462 -33.78 -40.85 -1.15
N MET A 463 -34.61 -40.00 -1.75
CA MET A 463 -34.66 -38.55 -1.54
C MET A 463 -35.21 -38.22 -0.15
N SER A 464 -34.77 -37.06 0.38
CA SER A 464 -35.38 -36.31 1.50
C SER A 464 -35.14 -36.82 2.92
N GLU A 465 -33.96 -36.56 3.49
CA GLU A 465 -33.75 -36.72 4.95
C GLU A 465 -32.61 -35.85 5.55
N VAL A 466 -32.19 -34.76 4.88
CA VAL A 466 -31.05 -33.94 5.38
C VAL A 466 -31.49 -32.82 6.33
N SER A 467 -32.76 -32.42 6.36
CA SER A 467 -33.24 -31.37 7.28
C SER A 467 -33.72 -31.87 8.65
N GLY A 468 -33.79 -33.19 8.86
CA GLY A 468 -34.29 -33.79 10.11
C GLY A 468 -33.26 -33.80 11.24
N ASN A 469 -32.02 -34.18 10.94
CA ASN A 469 -30.97 -34.39 11.95
C ASN A 469 -30.55 -33.10 12.68
N ARG A 470 -30.46 -31.97 11.96
CA ARG A 470 -30.00 -30.66 12.50
C ARG A 470 -30.86 -30.13 13.64
N GLN A 471 -32.17 -30.37 13.55
CA GLN A 471 -33.12 -29.87 14.53
C GLN A 471 -33.19 -30.79 15.76
N GLU A 472 -32.69 -32.01 15.65
CA GLU A 472 -32.77 -33.05 16.68
C GLU A 472 -31.58 -33.00 17.64
N THR A 473 -30.36 -32.74 17.15
CA THR A 473 -29.16 -32.49 17.99
C THR A 473 -29.26 -31.16 18.75
N SER A 474 -29.68 -30.08 18.09
CA SER A 474 -29.92 -28.78 18.74
C SER A 474 -31.03 -28.84 19.79
N ARG A 475 -32.14 -29.54 19.49
CA ARG A 475 -33.18 -29.83 20.49
C ARG A 475 -32.65 -30.68 21.65
N SER A 476 -31.78 -31.65 21.38
CA SER A 476 -31.17 -32.47 22.42
C SER A 476 -30.33 -31.62 23.39
N MET A 477 -29.54 -30.67 22.88
CA MET A 477 -28.71 -29.82 23.74
C MET A 477 -29.54 -28.81 24.55
N ALA A 478 -30.57 -28.23 23.94
CA ALA A 478 -31.52 -27.37 24.64
C ALA A 478 -32.21 -28.09 25.81
N LEU A 479 -32.59 -29.36 25.62
CA LEU A 479 -33.17 -30.22 26.66
C LEU A 479 -32.20 -30.48 27.80
N PHE A 480 -30.93 -30.82 27.52
CA PHE A 480 -29.94 -31.01 28.58
C PHE A 480 -29.73 -29.75 29.41
N LEU A 481 -29.68 -28.59 28.76
CA LEU A 481 -29.56 -27.32 29.45
C LEU A 481 -30.79 -27.04 30.34
N ASP A 482 -32.00 -27.27 29.83
CA ASP A 482 -33.24 -27.10 30.60
C ASP A 482 -33.28 -27.99 31.84
N MET A 483 -32.98 -29.28 31.69
CA MET A 483 -32.92 -30.20 32.85
C MET A 483 -31.95 -29.71 33.93
N ARG A 484 -30.75 -29.24 33.55
CA ARG A 484 -29.74 -28.78 34.51
C ARG A 484 -30.15 -27.47 35.18
N ILE A 485 -30.85 -26.59 34.47
CA ILE A 485 -31.42 -25.37 35.05
C ILE A 485 -32.53 -25.72 36.06
N GLU A 486 -33.44 -26.62 35.70
CA GLU A 486 -34.51 -27.09 36.60
C GLU A 486 -33.94 -27.73 37.88
N GLU A 487 -32.89 -28.55 37.76
CA GLU A 487 -32.17 -29.11 38.91
C GLU A 487 -31.55 -28.03 39.78
N LEU A 488 -30.94 -27.01 39.18
CA LEU A 488 -30.36 -25.88 39.91
C LEU A 488 -31.43 -25.05 40.63
N GLU A 489 -32.60 -24.85 40.02
CA GLU A 489 -33.74 -24.18 40.64
C GLU A 489 -34.33 -25.00 41.80
N ALA A 490 -34.47 -26.31 41.63
CA ALA A 490 -34.94 -27.21 42.68
C ALA A 490 -33.98 -27.19 43.87
N PHE A 491 -32.68 -27.29 43.61
CA PHE A 491 -31.64 -27.14 44.64
C PHE A 491 -31.70 -25.77 45.32
N GLY A 492 -31.95 -24.70 44.56
CA GLY A 492 -32.14 -23.35 45.11
C GLY A 492 -33.30 -23.28 46.11
N LYS A 493 -34.47 -23.83 45.75
CA LYS A 493 -35.66 -23.90 46.62
C LYS A 493 -35.39 -24.72 47.89
N GLU A 494 -34.72 -25.86 47.75
CA GLU A 494 -34.36 -26.71 48.89
C GLU A 494 -33.36 -26.01 49.82
N ARG A 495 -32.36 -25.32 49.26
CA ARG A 495 -31.39 -24.52 50.03
C ARG A 495 -32.06 -23.40 50.81
N GLU A 496 -33.04 -22.71 50.22
CA GLU A 496 -33.83 -21.68 50.91
C GLU A 496 -34.67 -22.30 52.04
N ALA A 497 -35.32 -23.43 51.80
CA ALA A 497 -36.10 -24.12 52.84
C ALA A 497 -35.22 -24.56 54.03
N VAL A 498 -34.02 -25.10 53.75
CA VAL A 498 -33.03 -25.47 54.77
C VAL A 498 -32.56 -24.22 55.53
N PHE A 499 -32.31 -23.12 54.83
CA PHE A 499 -31.93 -21.86 55.46
C PHE A 499 -33.01 -21.33 56.40
N SER A 500 -34.27 -21.28 55.96
CA SER A 500 -35.40 -20.88 56.81
C SER A 500 -35.59 -21.81 58.01
N PHE A 501 -35.35 -23.12 57.84
CA PHE A 501 -35.39 -24.07 58.95
C PHE A 501 -34.28 -23.80 59.98
N ILE A 502 -33.04 -23.58 59.54
CA ILE A 502 -31.93 -23.22 60.43
C ILE A 502 -32.24 -21.92 61.18
N GLU A 503 -32.80 -20.91 60.49
CA GLU A 503 -33.20 -19.65 61.10
C GLU A 503 -34.28 -19.86 62.17
N MET A 504 -35.32 -20.64 61.86
CA MET A 504 -36.39 -20.99 62.81
C MET A 504 -35.84 -21.70 64.06
N CYS A 505 -34.98 -22.71 63.88
CA CYS A 505 -34.34 -23.41 65.00
C CYS A 505 -33.45 -22.47 65.84
N SER A 506 -32.81 -21.48 65.21
CA SER A 506 -31.97 -20.50 65.91
C SER A 506 -32.78 -19.54 66.80
N VAL A 507 -34.06 -19.31 66.47
CA VAL A 507 -34.99 -18.48 67.26
C VAL A 507 -35.55 -19.24 68.48
N ILE A 508 -35.79 -20.55 68.35
CA ILE A 508 -36.37 -21.39 69.40
C ILE A 508 -35.28 -21.88 70.36
N LYS A 509 -34.87 -21.03 71.30
CA LYS A 509 -33.76 -21.29 72.26
C LYS A 509 -34.02 -22.40 73.30
N SER A 510 -35.21 -23.01 73.31
CA SER A 510 -35.62 -23.97 74.34
C SER A 510 -35.24 -25.42 74.02
N VAL A 511 -34.74 -25.71 72.81
CA VAL A 511 -34.32 -27.05 72.38
C VAL A 511 -33.00 -26.93 71.62
N ASP A 512 -31.97 -27.66 72.06
CA ASP A 512 -30.67 -27.68 71.38
C ASP A 512 -30.72 -28.67 70.22
N VAL A 513 -30.59 -28.18 68.99
CA VAL A 513 -30.62 -28.98 67.77
C VAL A 513 -29.23 -28.89 67.12
N ASP A 514 -28.54 -30.02 67.03
CA ASP A 514 -27.25 -30.11 66.33
C ASP A 514 -27.46 -29.91 64.83
N LEU A 515 -27.00 -28.76 64.34
CA LEU A 515 -27.07 -28.35 62.95
C LEU A 515 -25.67 -28.12 62.37
N ASP A 516 -24.60 -28.51 63.07
CA ASP A 516 -23.24 -28.09 62.72
C ASP A 516 -22.81 -28.66 61.36
N GLY A 517 -23.15 -29.92 61.07
CA GLY A 517 -22.89 -30.52 59.75
C GLY A 517 -23.64 -29.84 58.60
N ILE A 518 -24.87 -29.37 58.84
CA ILE A 518 -25.68 -28.68 57.81
C ILE A 518 -25.20 -27.24 57.63
N LYS A 519 -24.89 -26.53 58.73
CA LYS A 519 -24.33 -25.18 58.71
C LYS A 519 -22.96 -25.14 58.04
N GLU A 520 -22.13 -26.16 58.26
CA GLU A 520 -20.81 -26.27 57.64
C GLU A 520 -20.91 -26.55 56.13
N ASN A 521 -21.80 -27.43 55.71
CA ASN A 521 -22.05 -27.66 54.28
C ASN A 521 -22.68 -26.43 53.60
N TRP A 522 -23.60 -25.74 54.26
CA TRP A 522 -24.21 -24.51 53.75
C TRP A 522 -23.18 -23.39 53.54
N ARG A 523 -22.14 -23.29 54.37
CA ARG A 523 -21.07 -22.30 54.20
C ARG A 523 -20.12 -22.61 53.03
N ARG A 524 -20.09 -23.85 52.54
CA ARG A 524 -19.15 -24.33 51.50
C ARG A 524 -19.72 -24.27 50.08
N THR A 525 -21.04 -24.07 49.92
CA THR A 525 -21.77 -24.05 48.63
C THR A 525 -22.52 -22.74 48.44
#